data_AF-A0A928R728-F1
#
_entry.id   AF-A0A928R728-F1
#
_cell.length_a   1.000
_cell.length_b   1.000
_cell.length_c   1.000
_cell.angle_alpha   90.00
_cell.angle_beta   90.00
_cell.angle_gamma   90.00
#
_symmetry.space_group_name_H-M   'P 1'
#
loop_
_entity.id
_entity.type
_entity.pdbx_description
1 polymer ?
#
loop_
_entity_poly.entity_id
_entity_poly.type
_entity_poly.pdbx_seq_one_letter_code
_entity_poly.pdbx_strand_id
1 'polypeptide(L)'
;MDKIASTYKLADLIIKDGKAYDDAVVAGDLDYIKQKGELIIGITLFAPMNYNDENGKLIGFETEFATAVCEKLGVTPKFVEINWNSKEIELNSKNIDCIWNGMTITPERQENMSISVPYMQNKQVMVSK
;
A
#
# COMPACT_ATOMS: atom_id res chain seq x y z
N MET A 1 9.31 -6.01 7.99
CA MET A 1 7.90 -6.41 7.82
C MET A 1 7.42 -7.26 9.00
N ASP A 2 8.05 -8.39 9.31
CA ASP A 2 7.65 -9.31 10.40
C ASP A 2 7.39 -8.63 11.76
N LYS A 3 8.29 -7.72 12.19
CA LYS A 3 8.10 -6.97 13.45
C LYS A 3 6.84 -6.10 13.43
N ILE A 4 6.63 -5.35 12.33
CA ILE A 4 5.45 -4.50 12.15
C ILE A 4 4.20 -5.37 12.13
N ALA A 5 4.18 -6.44 11.35
CA ALA A 5 3.05 -7.38 11.28
C ALA A 5 2.70 -7.99 12.64
N SER A 6 3.71 -8.32 13.45
CA SER A 6 3.50 -8.88 14.80
C SER A 6 2.81 -7.88 15.74
N THR A 7 3.17 -6.59 15.68
CA THR A 7 2.49 -5.52 16.44
C THR A 7 0.98 -5.51 16.17
N TYR A 8 0.59 -5.76 14.92
CA TYR A 8 -0.81 -5.74 14.49
C TYR A 8 -1.49 -7.12 14.48
N LYS A 9 -0.82 -8.17 14.98
CA LYS A 9 -1.32 -9.57 14.97
C LYS A 9 -1.62 -10.10 13.55
N LEU A 10 -0.85 -9.63 12.56
CA LEU A 10 -0.98 -10.02 11.15
C LEU A 10 0.16 -10.93 10.68
N ALA A 11 1.06 -11.34 11.56
CA ALA A 11 2.27 -12.10 11.21
C ALA A 11 1.98 -13.37 10.38
N ASP A 12 0.90 -14.08 10.72
CA ASP A 12 0.49 -15.32 10.03
C ASP A 12 -0.08 -15.08 8.62
N LEU A 13 -0.44 -13.83 8.31
CA LEU A 13 -1.00 -13.45 7.01
C LEU A 13 0.07 -12.90 6.06
N ILE A 14 1.28 -12.62 6.53
CA ILE A 14 2.34 -12.04 5.71
C ILE A 14 2.86 -13.04 4.70
N ILE A 15 2.97 -12.61 3.45
CA ILE A 15 3.57 -13.38 2.38
C ILE A 15 5.08 -13.09 2.38
N LYS A 16 5.89 -14.13 2.64
CA LYS A 16 7.36 -14.01 2.70
C LYS A 16 8.03 -14.25 1.34
N ASP A 17 7.48 -15.18 0.56
CA ASP A 17 8.01 -15.61 -0.74
C ASP A 17 7.02 -15.27 -1.88
N GLY A 18 6.57 -14.02 -1.92
CA GLY A 18 5.69 -13.53 -2.97
C GLY A 18 6.41 -13.47 -4.31
N LYS A 19 5.68 -13.72 -5.41
CA LYS A 19 6.18 -13.48 -6.77
C LYS A 19 5.63 -12.15 -7.29
N ALA A 20 6.45 -11.42 -8.03
CA ALA A 20 5.97 -10.26 -8.77
C ALA A 20 4.96 -10.71 -9.83
N TYR A 21 3.96 -9.87 -10.11
CA TYR A 21 2.98 -10.11 -11.18
C TYR A 21 3.46 -9.63 -12.54
N ASP A 22 4.43 -8.70 -12.54
CA ASP A 22 5.11 -8.20 -13.71
C ASP A 22 6.61 -8.13 -13.40
N ASP A 23 7.43 -8.63 -14.32
CA ASP A 23 8.90 -8.57 -14.22
C ASP A 23 9.45 -7.23 -14.72
N ALA A 24 8.62 -6.41 -15.39
CA ALA A 24 9.02 -5.10 -15.89
C ALA A 24 8.95 -4.05 -14.78
N VAL A 25 10.04 -3.88 -14.03
CA VAL A 25 10.30 -2.59 -13.36
C VAL A 25 10.48 -1.56 -14.48
N VAL A 26 9.48 -0.71 -14.70
CA VAL A 26 9.64 0.45 -15.57
C VAL A 26 10.64 1.38 -14.88
N ALA A 27 11.90 1.28 -15.26
CA ALA A 27 13.01 2.02 -14.63
C ALA A 27 12.71 3.52 -14.48
N GLY A 28 11.91 4.09 -15.39
CA GLY A 28 11.46 5.47 -15.35
C GLY A 28 10.65 5.86 -14.12
N ASP A 29 9.78 4.98 -13.59
CA ASP A 29 8.91 5.32 -12.47
C ASP A 29 9.67 5.39 -11.14
N LEU A 30 10.60 4.45 -10.92
CA LEU A 30 11.47 4.49 -9.74
C LEU A 30 12.38 5.72 -9.74
N ASP A 31 12.95 6.04 -10.89
CA ASP A 31 13.79 7.23 -11.05
C ASP A 31 12.98 8.50 -10.85
N TYR A 32 11.75 8.56 -11.38
CA TYR A 32 10.81 9.67 -11.14
C TYR A 32 10.57 9.90 -9.65
N ILE A 33 10.22 8.85 -8.89
CA ILE A 33 9.95 8.96 -7.45
C ILE A 33 11.21 9.36 -6.66
N LYS A 34 12.37 8.79 -6.99
CA LYS A 34 13.63 9.15 -6.33
C LYS A 34 14.03 10.60 -6.60
N GLN A 35 13.83 11.09 -7.83
CA GLN A 35 14.10 12.49 -8.19
C GLN A 35 13.11 13.45 -7.50
N LYS A 36 11.83 13.07 -7.43
CA LYS A 36 10.78 13.82 -6.72
C LYS A 36 11.06 13.90 -5.21
N GLY A 37 11.69 12.87 -4.65
CA GLY A 37 12.06 12.79 -3.22
C GLY A 37 10.90 12.44 -2.29
N GLU A 38 9.71 12.19 -2.84
CA GLU A 38 8.51 11.79 -2.11
C GLU A 38 7.69 10.78 -2.91
N LEU A 39 6.97 9.92 -2.19
CA LEU A 39 5.99 8.98 -2.74
C LEU A 39 4.61 9.34 -2.17
N ILE A 40 3.68 9.71 -3.05
CA ILE A 40 2.29 10.05 -2.69
C ILE A 40 1.44 8.77 -2.68
N ILE A 41 0.93 8.40 -1.51
CA ILE A 41 0.29 7.13 -1.24
C ILE A 41 -1.19 7.37 -0.96
N GLY A 42 -2.05 6.90 -1.86
CA GLY A 42 -3.50 6.92 -1.68
C GLY A 42 -3.97 5.85 -0.69
N ILE A 43 -4.68 6.27 0.34
CA ILE A 43 -5.21 5.40 1.41
C ILE A 43 -6.66 5.74 1.75
N THR A 44 -7.31 4.83 2.48
CA THR A 44 -8.53 5.14 3.24
C THR A 44 -8.32 4.76 4.71
N LEU A 45 -9.06 5.38 5.63
CA LEU A 45 -8.98 5.02 7.04
C LEU A 45 -9.73 3.70 7.30
N PHE A 46 -8.97 2.65 7.59
CA PHE A 46 -9.46 1.31 7.91
C PHE A 46 -8.56 0.67 8.98
N ALA A 47 -9.00 0.69 10.24
CA ALA A 47 -8.26 0.04 11.32
C ALA A 47 -8.28 -1.50 11.17
N PRO A 48 -7.15 -2.20 11.38
CA PRO A 48 -5.86 -1.71 11.90
C PRO A 48 -4.83 -1.35 10.81
N MET A 49 -5.24 -1.21 9.55
CA MET A 49 -4.36 -1.03 8.40
C MET A 49 -3.85 0.40 8.26
N ASN A 50 -4.75 1.38 8.21
CA ASN A 50 -4.46 2.80 8.26
C ASN A 50 -5.49 3.47 9.16
N TYR A 51 -5.09 4.11 10.25
CA TYR A 51 -6.03 4.79 11.15
C TYR A 51 -5.30 5.85 11.97
N ASN A 52 -6.04 6.81 12.52
CA ASN A 52 -5.46 7.83 13.38
C ASN A 52 -5.43 7.35 14.84
N ASP A 53 -4.33 7.60 15.53
CA ASP A 53 -4.25 7.44 16.98
C ASP A 53 -5.04 8.54 17.71
N GLU A 54 -5.03 8.49 19.04
CA GLU A 54 -5.71 9.49 19.89
C GLU A 54 -5.20 10.93 19.70
N ASN A 55 -4.00 11.10 19.14
CA ASN A 55 -3.38 12.39 18.86
C ASN A 55 -3.59 12.85 17.40
N GLY A 56 -4.35 12.10 16.60
CA GLY A 56 -4.58 12.40 15.18
C GLY A 56 -3.41 12.01 14.28
N LYS A 57 -2.42 11.25 14.79
CA LYS A 57 -1.31 10.75 13.97
C LYS A 57 -1.76 9.51 13.21
N LEU A 58 -1.55 9.51 11.90
CA LEU A 58 -1.77 8.33 11.08
C LEU A 58 -0.79 7.21 11.46
N ILE A 59 -1.33 6.09 11.87
CA ILE A 59 -0.63 4.85 12.23
C ILE A 59 -1.31 3.66 11.52
N GLY A 60 -0.89 2.43 11.85
CA GLY A 60 -1.41 1.20 11.27
C GLY A 60 -0.37 0.41 10.51
N PHE A 61 -0.71 -0.84 10.22
CA PHE A 61 0.21 -1.77 9.56
C PHE A 61 0.71 -1.23 8.21
N GLU A 62 -0.19 -0.73 7.35
CA GLU A 62 0.17 -0.25 6.01
C GLU A 62 0.89 1.09 6.07
N THR A 63 0.52 1.96 7.01
CA THR A 63 1.22 3.23 7.25
C THR A 63 2.69 2.99 7.63
N GLU A 64 2.94 2.11 8.61
CA GLU A 64 4.29 1.79 9.06
C GLU A 64 5.08 1.01 8.01
N PHE A 65 4.42 0.10 7.30
CA PHE A 65 5.07 -0.67 6.25
C PHE A 65 5.48 0.21 5.07
N ALA A 66 4.58 1.07 4.58
CA ALA A 66 4.88 2.03 3.53
C ALA A 66 6.01 2.99 3.94
N THR A 67 5.99 3.47 5.19
CA THR A 67 7.06 4.31 5.74
C THR A 67 8.41 3.60 5.69
N ALA A 68 8.49 2.34 6.14
CA ALA A 68 9.72 1.55 6.11
C ALA A 68 10.20 1.26 4.67
N VAL A 69 9.29 1.17 3.70
CA VAL A 69 9.66 1.03 2.29
C VAL A 69 10.23 2.35 1.75
N CYS A 70 9.57 3.47 2.01
CA CYS A 70 10.05 4.80 1.62
C CYS A 70 11.43 5.14 2.23
N GLU A 71 11.67 4.78 3.49
CA GLU A 71 12.99 4.92 4.14
C GLU A 71 14.09 4.16 3.37
N LYS A 72 13.82 2.93 2.91
CA LYS A 72 14.77 2.16 2.10
C LYS A 72 14.99 2.74 0.71
N LEU A 73 13.97 3.39 0.16
CA LEU A 73 14.04 4.06 -1.13
C LEU A 73 14.71 5.45 -1.05
N GLY A 74 14.85 6.00 0.15
CA GLY A 74 15.39 7.34 0.37
C GLY A 74 14.41 8.46 0.04
N VAL A 75 13.10 8.20 0.13
CA VAL A 75 12.04 9.17 -0.20
C VAL A 75 11.10 9.38 0.99
N THR A 76 10.37 10.49 1.00
CA THR A 76 9.40 10.81 2.05
C THR A 76 8.01 10.26 1.71
N PRO A 77 7.35 9.46 2.58
CA PRO A 77 5.98 9.06 2.35
C PRO A 77 5.01 10.24 2.55
N LYS A 78 4.07 10.43 1.63
CA LYS A 78 2.97 11.39 1.72
C LYS A 78 1.64 10.66 1.62
N PHE A 79 0.95 10.49 2.73
CA PHE A 79 -0.35 9.82 2.73
C PHE A 79 -1.46 10.80 2.36
N VAL A 80 -2.27 10.41 1.38
CA VAL A 80 -3.44 11.17 0.91
C VAL A 80 -4.66 10.29 1.11
N GLU A 81 -5.62 10.77 1.89
CA GLU A 81 -6.92 10.12 2.00
C GLU A 81 -7.70 10.35 0.70
N ILE A 82 -8.13 9.27 0.07
CA ILE A 82 -8.84 9.29 -1.22
C ILE A 82 -10.24 8.71 -1.08
N ASN A 83 -11.13 9.05 -2.01
CA ASN A 83 -12.38 8.31 -2.16
C ASN A 83 -12.08 6.97 -2.85
N TRP A 84 -12.43 5.85 -2.20
CA TRP A 84 -12.17 4.51 -2.73
C TRP A 84 -12.80 4.24 -4.10
N ASN A 85 -13.92 4.90 -4.40
CA ASN A 85 -14.59 4.76 -5.70
C ASN A 85 -13.86 5.49 -6.84
N SER A 86 -12.97 6.45 -6.54
CA SER A 86 -12.20 7.19 -7.53
C SER A 86 -10.71 6.86 -7.55
N LYS A 87 -10.24 5.90 -6.74
CA LYS A 87 -8.81 5.57 -6.57
C LYS A 87 -8.04 5.35 -7.88
N GLU A 88 -8.63 4.68 -8.87
CA GLU A 88 -7.99 4.47 -10.17
C GLU A 88 -7.88 5.79 -10.97
N ILE A 89 -8.84 6.70 -10.82
CA ILE A 89 -8.81 8.04 -11.44
C ILE A 89 -7.73 8.89 -10.78
N GLU A 90 -7.62 8.86 -9.45
CA GLU A 90 -6.56 9.57 -8.70
C GLU A 90 -5.17 9.11 -9.14
N LEU A 91 -4.99 7.79 -9.30
CA LEU A 91 -3.73 7.19 -9.77
C LEU A 91 -3.42 7.61 -11.21
N ASN A 92 -4.38 7.47 -12.13
CA ASN A 92 -4.19 7.82 -13.54
C ASN A 92 -3.94 9.32 -13.75
N SER A 93 -4.50 10.16 -12.88
CA SER A 93 -4.31 11.63 -12.92
C SER A 93 -3.02 12.07 -12.22
N LYS A 94 -2.26 11.14 -11.64
CA LYS A 94 -1.04 11.38 -10.84
C LYS A 94 -1.27 12.25 -9.60
N ASN A 95 -2.50 12.27 -9.08
CA ASN A 95 -2.79 12.86 -7.78
C ASN A 95 -2.21 12.00 -6.65
N ILE A 96 -2.05 10.70 -6.91
CA ILE A 96 -1.30 9.74 -6.10
C ILE A 96 -0.33 8.96 -6.99
N ASP A 97 0.78 8.49 -6.43
CA ASP A 97 1.77 7.67 -7.12
C ASP A 97 1.50 6.16 -6.94
N CYS A 98 0.84 5.75 -5.84
CA CYS A 98 0.39 4.38 -5.64
C CYS A 98 -0.85 4.28 -4.74
N ILE A 99 -1.59 3.19 -4.86
CA ILE A 99 -2.69 2.83 -3.95
C ILE A 99 -2.17 1.78 -2.95
N TRP A 100 -2.28 2.06 -1.64
CA TRP A 100 -1.75 1.15 -0.61
C TRP A 100 -2.73 0.99 0.56
N ASN A 101 -3.82 0.25 0.31
CA ASN A 101 -4.90 0.11 1.28
C ASN A 101 -5.62 -1.26 1.15
N GLY A 102 -4.89 -2.35 1.37
CA GLY A 102 -5.45 -3.71 1.33
C GLY A 102 -6.06 -4.11 -0.03
N MET A 103 -5.52 -3.56 -1.12
CA MET A 103 -6.09 -3.74 -2.46
C MET A 103 -5.98 -5.20 -2.91
N THR A 104 -7.12 -5.86 -3.04
CA THR A 104 -7.16 -7.26 -3.51
C THR A 104 -6.79 -7.34 -4.98
N ILE A 105 -5.87 -8.25 -5.31
CA ILE A 105 -5.38 -8.44 -6.66
C ILE A 105 -6.43 -9.20 -7.48
N THR A 106 -6.75 -8.67 -8.66
CA THR A 106 -7.66 -9.29 -9.64
C THR A 106 -7.03 -9.28 -11.03
N PRO A 107 -7.43 -10.17 -11.96
CA PRO A 107 -6.90 -10.17 -13.33
C PRO A 107 -7.10 -8.83 -14.04
N GLU A 108 -8.29 -8.24 -13.90
CA GLU A 108 -8.60 -6.91 -14.46
C GLU A 108 -7.63 -5.82 -13.97
N ARG A 109 -7.21 -5.87 -12.70
CA ARG A 109 -6.22 -4.92 -12.18
C ARG A 109 -4.83 -5.18 -12.74
N GLN A 110 -4.44 -6.45 -12.90
CA GLN A 110 -3.15 -6.79 -13.51
C GLN A 110 -3.02 -6.25 -14.94
N GLU A 111 -4.14 -6.18 -15.67
CA GLU A 111 -4.17 -5.62 -17.03
C GLU A 111 -4.11 -4.09 -17.06
N ASN A 112 -4.56 -3.42 -16.00
CA ASN A 112 -4.75 -1.95 -15.99
C ASN A 112 -3.78 -1.19 -15.09
N MET A 113 -3.01 -1.87 -14.22
CA MET A 113 -2.02 -1.24 -13.34
C MET A 113 -0.88 -2.21 -13.00
N SER A 114 0.31 -1.67 -12.76
CA SER A 114 1.42 -2.43 -12.22
C SER A 114 1.14 -2.80 -10.75
N ILE A 115 1.38 -4.06 -10.40
CA ILE A 115 1.11 -4.61 -9.06
C ILE A 115 2.42 -5.06 -8.42
N SER A 116 2.63 -4.68 -7.16
CA SER A 116 3.80 -5.12 -6.39
C SER A 116 3.79 -6.63 -6.16
N VAL A 117 4.91 -7.14 -5.64
CA VAL A 117 4.89 -8.43 -4.95
C VAL A 117 3.83 -8.38 -3.83
N PRO A 118 2.93 -9.38 -3.73
CA PRO A 118 1.88 -9.37 -2.73
C PRO A 118 2.49 -9.53 -1.33
N TYR A 119 2.06 -8.72 -0.38
CA TYR A 119 2.64 -8.69 0.97
C TYR A 119 1.78 -9.38 2.04
N MET A 120 0.49 -9.61 1.79
CA MET A 120 -0.43 -10.18 2.77
C MET A 120 -1.55 -10.99 2.12
N GLN A 121 -1.90 -12.13 2.73
CA GLN A 121 -3.07 -12.91 2.40
C GLN A 121 -4.33 -12.26 2.98
N ASN A 122 -5.40 -12.21 2.20
CA ASN A 122 -6.69 -11.71 2.64
C ASN A 122 -7.79 -12.77 2.43
N LYS A 123 -8.81 -12.77 3.30
CA LYS A 123 -10.00 -13.63 3.18
C LYS A 123 -11.25 -12.82 3.45
N GLN A 124 -12.23 -12.91 2.55
CA GLN A 124 -13.57 -12.40 2.82
C GLN A 124 -14.32 -13.41 3.71
N VAL A 125 -14.89 -12.94 4.81
CA VAL A 125 -15.59 -13.79 5.79
C VAL A 125 -16.97 -13.22 6.09
N MET A 126 -17.92 -14.10 6.39
CA MET A 126 -19.24 -13.71 6.88
C MET A 126 -19.21 -13.68 8.41
N VAL A 127 -19.68 -12.59 8.99
CA VAL A 127 -19.86 -12.46 10.44
C VAL A 127 -21.35 -12.37 10.72
N SER A 128 -21.90 -13.36 11.43
CA SER A 128 -23.27 -13.34 11.94
C SER A 128 -23.25 -13.28 13.47
N LYS A 129 -24.33 -12.78 14.07
CA LYS A 129 -24.55 -12.84 15.53
C LYS A 129 -25.11 -14.19 15.95
#